data_AF-A0A7X6MBL6-F1
#
_entry.id   AF-A0A7X6MBL6-F1
#
_cell.length_a   1.000
_cell.length_b   1.000
_cell.length_c   1.000
_cell.angle_alpha   90.00
_cell.angle_beta   90.00
_cell.angle_gamma   90.00
#
_symmetry.space_group_name_H-M   'P 1'
#
loop_
_entity.id
_entity.type
_entity.pdbx_description
1 polymer ?
#
loop_
_entity_poly.entity_id
_entity_poly.type
_entity_poly.pdbx_seq_one_letter_code
_entity_poly.pdbx_strand_id
1 'polypeptide(L)'
;MAGFNQPQRHMLSALVDAAFQAGLSPRQQGGQLFLSRFGHRVHVRQDAGQWWVDAPNGEAVGPIEDEDALMVAAAEVLDTVSARSRQTLVQGR
;
A
#
# COMPACT_ATOMS: atom_id res chain seq x y z
N MET A 1 -15.81 -21.22 23.27
CA MET A 1 -16.71 -20.21 22.70
C MET A 1 -15.96 -19.51 21.59
N ALA A 2 -16.53 -19.52 20.38
CA ALA A 2 -15.94 -18.94 19.19
C ALA A 2 -16.31 -17.46 19.04
N GLY A 3 -15.43 -16.69 18.38
CA GLY A 3 -15.74 -15.40 17.77
C GLY A 3 -15.27 -14.18 18.57
N PHE A 4 -15.06 -13.07 17.86
CA PHE A 4 -14.83 -11.71 18.37
C PHE A 4 -13.38 -11.31 18.69
N ASN A 5 -12.48 -11.41 17.72
CA ASN A 5 -11.47 -10.35 17.55
C ASN A 5 -10.82 -10.37 16.15
N GLN A 6 -11.59 -10.08 15.09
CA GLN A 6 -11.00 -9.90 13.75
C GLN A 6 -11.51 -8.67 12.99
N PRO A 7 -11.59 -7.47 13.61
CA PRO A 7 -11.89 -6.25 12.85
C PRO A 7 -10.88 -6.02 11.72
N GLN A 8 -9.62 -6.41 11.93
CA GLN A 8 -8.55 -6.29 10.93
C GLN A 8 -8.77 -7.14 9.68
N ARG A 9 -9.35 -8.36 9.79
CA ARG A 9 -9.54 -9.22 8.60
C ARG A 9 -10.60 -8.68 7.65
N HIS A 10 -11.69 -8.14 8.19
CA HIS A 10 -12.74 -7.55 7.36
C HIS A 10 -12.30 -6.23 6.71
N MET A 11 -11.56 -5.37 7.43
CA MET A 11 -11.00 -4.14 6.85
C MET A 11 -9.96 -4.44 5.76
N LEU A 12 -9.09 -5.43 5.98
CA LEU A 12 -8.12 -5.83 4.96
C LEU A 12 -8.79 -6.38 3.69
N SER A 13 -9.98 -6.97 3.77
CA SER A 13 -10.74 -7.39 2.59
C SER A 13 -11.25 -6.20 1.77
N ALA A 14 -11.82 -5.18 2.41
CA ALA A 14 -12.26 -3.95 1.72
C ALA A 14 -11.09 -3.23 1.05
N LEU A 15 -9.95 -3.16 1.74
CA LEU A 15 -8.74 -2.54 1.20
C LEU A 15 -8.13 -3.32 0.02
N VAL A 16 -8.26 -4.65 0.03
CA VAL A 16 -7.86 -5.50 -1.11
C VAL A 16 -8.76 -5.26 -2.32
N ASP A 17 -10.08 -5.19 -2.13
CA ASP A 17 -11.02 -4.87 -3.20
C ASP A 17 -10.77 -3.47 -3.77
N ALA A 18 -10.58 -2.46 -2.91
CA ALA A 18 -10.23 -1.10 -3.33
C ALA A 18 -8.90 -1.06 -4.11
N ALA A 19 -7.89 -1.81 -3.66
CA ALA A 19 -6.62 -1.94 -4.37
C ALA A 19 -6.80 -2.56 -5.77
N PHE A 20 -7.62 -3.61 -5.90
CA PHE A 20 -7.95 -4.19 -7.20
C PHE A 20 -8.67 -3.19 -8.12
N GLN A 21 -9.63 -2.41 -7.59
CA GLN A 21 -10.32 -1.37 -8.36
C GLN A 21 -9.37 -0.24 -8.82
N ALA A 22 -8.38 0.10 -7.99
CA ALA A 22 -7.32 1.05 -8.33
C ALA A 22 -6.26 0.48 -9.31
N GLY A 23 -6.39 -0.77 -9.75
CA GLY A 23 -5.44 -1.44 -10.64
C GLY A 23 -4.12 -1.82 -9.97
N LEU A 24 -4.12 -1.91 -8.63
CA LEU A 24 -3.00 -2.39 -7.84
C LEU A 24 -3.11 -3.90 -7.64
N SER A 25 -1.97 -4.55 -7.46
CA SER A 25 -1.89 -5.97 -7.11
C SER A 25 -1.62 -6.11 -5.60
N PRO A 26 -2.67 -6.35 -4.78
CA PRO A 26 -2.51 -6.56 -3.36
C PRO A 26 -1.97 -7.96 -3.05
N ARG A 27 -1.10 -8.04 -2.04
CA ARG A 27 -0.57 -9.28 -1.47
C ARG A 27 -0.56 -9.15 0.05
N GLN A 28 -1.28 -10.03 0.73
CA GLN A 28 -1.21 -10.13 2.19
C GLN A 28 -0.15 -11.16 2.60
N GLN A 29 0.72 -10.81 3.55
CA GLN A 29 1.73 -11.72 4.07
C GLN A 29 1.96 -11.44 5.56
N GLY A 30 1.74 -12.43 6.42
CA GLY A 30 2.01 -12.30 7.86
C GLY A 30 1.22 -11.19 8.56
N GLY A 31 -0.01 -10.89 8.10
CA GLY A 31 -0.85 -9.82 8.66
C GLY A 31 -0.53 -8.41 8.11
N GLN A 32 0.43 -8.30 7.20
CA GLN A 32 0.76 -7.07 6.49
C GLN A 32 0.13 -7.07 5.10
N LEU A 33 -0.23 -5.89 4.60
CA LEU A 33 -0.69 -5.72 3.23
C LEU A 33 0.40 -5.06 2.40
N PHE A 34 0.64 -5.60 1.21
CA PHE A 34 1.56 -5.03 0.25
C PHE A 34 0.83 -4.76 -1.04
N LEU A 35 1.06 -3.58 -1.60
CA LEU A 35 0.47 -3.18 -2.87
C LEU A 35 1.58 -3.09 -3.90
N SER A 36 1.32 -3.56 -5.12
CA SER A 36 2.32 -3.53 -6.18
C SER A 36 1.72 -3.11 -7.51
N ARG A 37 2.52 -2.41 -8.32
CA ARG A 37 2.15 -1.94 -9.65
C ARG A 37 3.41 -1.87 -10.52
N PHE A 38 3.37 -2.47 -11.71
CA PHE A 38 4.47 -2.47 -12.70
C PHE A 38 5.85 -2.86 -12.13
N GLY A 39 5.90 -3.81 -11.19
CA GLY A 39 7.16 -4.27 -10.57
C GLY A 39 7.63 -3.44 -9.38
N HIS A 40 6.95 -2.34 -9.06
CA HIS A 40 7.16 -1.57 -7.84
C HIS A 40 6.20 -2.04 -6.74
N ARG A 41 6.64 -2.00 -5.49
CA ARG A 41 5.88 -2.47 -4.33
C ARG A 41 5.95 -1.44 -3.21
N VAL A 42 4.84 -1.23 -2.54
CA VAL A 42 4.71 -0.48 -1.29
C VAL A 42 4.11 -1.37 -0.23
N HIS A 43 4.35 -1.02 1.02
CA HIS A 43 3.83 -1.69 2.21
C HIS A 43 2.78 -0.81 2.86
N VAL A 44 1.65 -1.39 3.23
CA VAL A 44 0.61 -0.71 3.99
C VAL A 44 0.68 -1.19 5.42
N ARG A 45 0.98 -0.27 6.33
CA ARG A 45 1.01 -0.50 7.77
C ARG A 45 -0.24 0.11 8.41
N GLN A 46 -0.81 -0.59 9.37
CA GLN A 46 -1.85 -0.06 10.26
C GLN A 46 -1.28 0.11 11.67
N ASP A 47 -1.54 1.26 12.29
CA ASP A 47 -1.17 1.57 13.67
C ASP A 47 -2.26 2.46 14.31
N ALA A 48 -2.73 2.10 15.51
CA ALA A 48 -3.81 2.79 16.22
C ALA A 48 -5.09 3.12 15.40
N GLY A 49 -5.41 2.31 14.37
CA GLY A 49 -6.57 2.52 13.49
C GLY A 49 -6.34 3.44 12.30
N GLN A 50 -5.15 4.04 12.20
CA GLN A 50 -4.71 4.81 11.05
C GLN A 50 -3.85 3.96 10.12
N TRP A 51 -3.75 4.36 8.85
CA TRP A 51 -2.98 3.67 7.84
C TRP A 51 -1.80 4.51 7.36
N TRP A 52 -0.71 3.84 7.02
CA TRP A 52 0.48 4.42 6.41
C TRP A 52 0.87 3.61 5.20
N VAL A 53 1.36 4.30 4.17
CA VAL A 53 2.01 3.70 3.01
C VAL A 53 3.51 3.91 3.15
N ASP A 54 4.25 2.82 3.33
CA ASP A 54 5.71 2.81 3.36
C ASP A 54 6.25 2.33 2.00
N ALA A 55 7.15 3.12 1.41
CA ALA A 55 7.90 2.77 0.22
C ALA A 55 9.26 2.14 0.57
N PRO A 56 9.81 1.28 -0.30
CA PRO A 56 11.08 0.61 -0.05
C PRO A 56 12.29 1.55 0.03
N ASN A 57 12.17 2.80 -0.40
CA ASN A 57 13.18 3.86 -0.27
C ASN A 57 13.10 4.62 1.07
N GLY A 58 12.20 4.23 1.99
CA GLY A 58 12.02 4.87 3.29
C GLY A 58 11.05 6.05 3.29
N GLU A 59 10.36 6.32 2.18
CA GLU A 59 9.30 7.32 2.14
C GLU A 59 8.01 6.74 2.75
N ALA A 60 7.43 7.44 3.72
CA ALA A 60 6.20 7.02 4.38
C ALA A 60 5.15 8.12 4.26
N VAL A 61 3.94 7.78 3.82
CA VAL A 61 2.81 8.70 3.71
C VAL A 61 1.72 8.27 4.69
N GLY A 62 1.36 9.19 5.59
CA GLY A 62 0.27 9.04 6.54
C GLY A 62 0.42 9.93 7.77
N PRO A 63 -0.51 9.84 8.74
CA PRO A 63 -1.62 8.88 8.79
C PRO A 63 -2.76 9.17 7.81
N ILE A 64 -3.43 8.11 7.36
CA ILE A 64 -4.59 8.15 6.47
C ILE A 64 -5.71 7.30 7.08
N GLU A 65 -6.90 7.87 7.17
CA GLU A 65 -8.08 7.20 7.75
C GLU A 65 -9.05 6.70 6.68
N ASP A 66 -9.03 7.32 5.50
CA ASP A 66 -9.92 7.03 4.39
C ASP A 66 -9.29 6.03 3.41
N GLU A 67 -10.04 4.99 3.02
CA GLU A 67 -9.53 3.89 2.18
C GLU A 67 -9.22 4.37 0.76
N ASP A 68 -10.05 5.25 0.19
CA ASP A 68 -9.81 5.84 -1.14
C ASP A 68 -8.56 6.72 -1.11
N ALA A 69 -8.43 7.60 -0.11
CA ALA A 69 -7.23 8.42 0.08
C ALA A 69 -5.98 7.55 0.28
N LEU A 70 -6.10 6.40 0.96
CA LEU A 70 -5.01 5.46 1.14
C LEU A 70 -4.58 4.85 -0.20
N MET A 71 -5.53 4.48 -1.06
CA MET A 71 -5.23 3.95 -2.39
C MET A 71 -4.62 5.00 -3.31
N VAL A 72 -5.09 6.25 -3.25
CA VAL A 72 -4.50 7.38 -3.97
C VAL A 72 -3.06 7.59 -3.53
N ALA A 73 -2.80 7.68 -2.22
CA ALA A 73 -1.45 7.82 -1.68
C ALA A 73 -0.56 6.65 -2.09
N ALA A 74 -1.06 5.41 -2.03
CA ALA A 74 -0.32 4.23 -2.49
C ALA A 74 0.04 4.30 -3.98
N ALA A 75 -0.88 4.77 -4.82
CA ALA A 75 -0.64 4.93 -6.25
C ALA A 75 0.37 6.04 -6.55
N GLU A 76 0.29 7.18 -5.85
CA GLU A 76 1.24 8.30 -5.98
C GLU A 76 2.66 7.90 -5.55
N VAL A 77 2.78 7.19 -4.43
CA VAL A 77 4.06 6.65 -3.97
C VAL A 77 4.62 5.65 -4.98
N LEU A 78 3.78 4.76 -5.52
CA LEU A 78 4.20 3.82 -6.57
C LEU A 78 4.65 4.56 -7.84
N ASP A 79 3.95 5.61 -8.27
CA ASP A 79 4.35 6.41 -9.42
C ASP A 79 5.69 7.13 -9.17
N THR A 80 5.88 7.68 -7.96
CA THR A 80 7.12 8.32 -7.54
C THR A 80 8.30 7.35 -7.55
N VAL A 81 8.12 6.16 -6.98
CA VAL A 81 9.13 5.08 -7.03
C VAL A 81 9.42 4.69 -8.48
N SER A 82 8.38 4.57 -9.31
CA SER A 82 8.52 4.22 -10.74
C SER A 82 9.25 5.30 -11.54
N ALA A 83 8.97 6.58 -11.28
CA ALA A 83 9.62 7.71 -11.93
C ALA A 83 11.10 7.78 -11.55
N ARG A 84 11.42 7.54 -10.26
CA ARG A 84 12.80 7.52 -9.78
C ARG A 84 13.60 6.37 -10.38
N SER A 85 13.04 5.17 -10.47
CA SER A 85 13.70 4.04 -11.14
C SER A 85 14.01 4.35 -12.61
N ARG A 86 13.11 5.05 -13.30
CA ARG A 86 13.34 5.53 -14.68
C ARG A 86 14.48 6.56 -14.75
N GLN A 87 14.55 7.50 -13.82
CA GLN A 87 15.62 8.51 -13.76
C GLN A 87 17.00 7.89 -13.52
N THR A 88 17.10 6.91 -12.62
CA THR A 88 18.37 6.19 -12.36
C THR A 88 18.88 5.45 -13.61
N LEU A 89 17.97 4.89 -14.42
CA LEU A 89 18.31 4.25 -15.69
C LEU A 89 18.81 5.24 -16.76
N VAL A 90 18.31 6.47 -16.77
CA VAL A 90 18.71 7.49 -17.75
C VAL A 90 20.05 8.15 -17.40
N GLN A 91 20.39 8.28 -16.12
CA GLN A 91 21.68 8.86 -15.68
C GLN A 91 22.86 7.87 -15.70
N GLY A 92 22.61 6.57 -15.89
CA GLY A 92 23.64 5.53 -15.88
C GLY A 92 24.25 5.19 -17.24
N ARG A 93 24.12 6.05 -18.26
CA ARG A 93 24.59 5.76 -19.64
C ARG A 93 25.65 6.74 -20.10
#